data_AF-A0A957WZU8-F1
#
_entry.id   AF-A0A957WZU8-F1
#
_cell.length_a   1.000
_cell.length_b   1.000
_cell.length_c   1.000
_cell.angle_alpha   90.00
_cell.angle_beta   90.00
_cell.angle_gamma   90.00
#
_symmetry.space_group_name_H-M   'P 1'
#
loop_
_entity.id
_entity.type
_entity.pdbx_description
1 polymer ?
#
loop_
_entity_poly.entity_id
_entity_poly.type
_entity_poly.pdbx_seq_one_letter_code
_entity_poly.pdbx_strand_id
1 'polypeptide(L)'
;MNNTLEKAKRVDREKIVKRIRGAYKSGYQSLVLRRSARQRLLFILGCQRSGTTLMTELFERDFRVKVYGEYSKLSSRDPNGLRLNPLPEVAQTLAQDRAPLIVMKPLV
;
A
#
# COMPACT_ATOMS: atom_id res chain seq x y z
N MET A 1 -22.64 16.36 24.10
CA MET A 1 -22.30 14.92 24.18
C MET A 1 -22.62 14.11 22.92
N ASN A 2 -23.61 14.50 22.08
CA ASN A 2 -23.99 13.76 20.87
C ASN A 2 -22.96 13.80 19.71
N ASN A 3 -22.22 14.91 19.57
CA ASN A 3 -21.27 15.11 18.46
C ASN A 3 -20.06 14.14 18.52
N THR A 4 -19.63 13.75 19.72
CA THR A 4 -18.50 12.82 19.90
C THR A 4 -18.86 11.39 19.48
N LEU A 5 -20.08 10.94 19.77
CA LEU A 5 -20.58 9.62 19.40
C LEU A 5 -20.79 9.49 17.88
N GLU A 6 -21.25 10.56 17.23
CA GLU A 6 -21.44 10.59 15.78
C GLU A 6 -20.10 10.56 15.02
N LYS A 7 -19.10 11.30 15.52
CA LYS A 7 -17.72 11.25 15.00
C LYS A 7 -17.11 9.86 15.13
N ALA A 8 -17.29 9.19 16.27
CA ALA A 8 -16.77 7.84 16.47
C ALA A 8 -17.36 6.83 15.47
N LYS A 9 -18.70 6.83 15.30
CA LYS A 9 -19.39 5.97 14.32
C LYS A 9 -18.90 6.20 12.88
N ARG A 10 -18.63 7.46 12.51
CA ARG A 10 -18.10 7.80 11.18
C ARG A 10 -16.71 7.22 10.95
N VAL A 11 -15.81 7.36 11.93
CA VAL A 11 -14.44 6.83 11.85
C VAL A 11 -14.45 5.30 11.72
N ASP A 12 -15.31 4.62 12.47
CA ASP A 12 -15.41 3.16 12.42
C ASP A 12 -15.93 2.68 11.06
N ARG A 13 -16.93 3.36 10.50
CA ARG A 13 -17.43 3.08 9.14
C ARG A 13 -16.33 3.24 8.09
N GLU A 14 -15.55 4.32 8.16
CA GLU A 14 -14.45 4.57 7.22
C GLU A 14 -13.37 3.47 7.29
N LYS A 15 -13.02 3.03 8.51
CA LYS A 15 -12.10 1.89 8.71
C LYS A 15 -12.65 0.60 8.10
N ILE A 16 -13.94 0.31 8.30
CA ILE A 16 -14.59 -0.89 7.75
C ILE A 16 -14.55 -0.86 6.22
N VAL A 17 -14.98 0.26 5.61
CA VAL A 17 -14.97 0.40 4.14
C VAL A 17 -13.55 0.24 3.59
N LYS A 18 -12.54 0.81 4.26
CA LYS A 18 -11.14 0.65 3.88
C LYS A 18 -10.68 -0.81 3.93
N ARG A 19 -11.08 -1.56 4.96
CA ARG A 19 -10.79 -3.00 5.08
C ARG A 19 -11.46 -3.82 3.99
N ILE A 20 -12.76 -3.61 3.76
CA ILE A 20 -13.52 -4.31 2.70
C ILE A 20 -12.89 -4.03 1.34
N ARG A 21 -12.58 -2.76 1.04
CA ARG A 21 -11.91 -2.37 -0.20
C ARG A 21 -10.55 -3.04 -0.34
N GLY A 22 -9.76 -3.09 0.72
CA GLY A 22 -8.46 -3.76 0.73
C GLY A 22 -8.56 -5.27 0.47
N ALA A 23 -9.53 -5.94 1.07
CA ALA A 23 -9.81 -7.35 0.84
C ALA A 23 -10.26 -7.59 -0.62
N TYR A 24 -11.19 -6.79 -1.12
CA TYR A 24 -11.65 -6.84 -2.50
C TYR A 24 -10.50 -6.63 -3.49
N LYS A 25 -9.68 -5.59 -3.27
CA LYS A 25 -8.51 -5.29 -4.09
C LYS A 25 -7.53 -6.47 -4.11
N SER A 26 -7.26 -7.07 -2.95
CA SER A 26 -6.39 -8.24 -2.86
C SER A 26 -6.95 -9.42 -3.65
N GLY A 27 -8.25 -9.71 -3.52
CA GLY A 27 -8.92 -10.75 -4.31
C GLY A 27 -8.87 -10.47 -5.82
N TYR A 28 -9.14 -9.23 -6.24
CA TYR A 28 -9.04 -8.79 -7.63
C TYR A 28 -7.62 -9.00 -8.20
N GLN A 29 -6.59 -8.60 -7.44
CA GLN A 29 -5.20 -8.76 -7.85
C GLN A 29 -4.77 -10.23 -7.94
N SER A 30 -5.30 -11.10 -7.09
CA SER A 30 -4.98 -12.53 -7.08
C SER A 30 -5.77 -13.35 -8.09
N LEU A 31 -7.01 -12.97 -8.43
CA LEU A 31 -7.90 -13.78 -9.26
C LEU A 31 -8.07 -13.24 -10.68
N VAL A 32 -8.20 -11.91 -10.84
CA VAL A 32 -8.54 -11.28 -12.13
C VAL A 32 -7.28 -10.88 -12.89
N LEU A 33 -6.29 -10.31 -12.20
CA LEU A 33 -5.06 -9.91 -12.86
C LEU A 33 -4.24 -11.13 -13.26
N ARG A 34 -3.97 -11.22 -14.56
CA ARG A 34 -2.93 -12.07 -15.09
C ARG A 34 -1.58 -11.44 -14.77
N ARG A 35 -0.58 -12.28 -14.50
CA ARG A 35 0.80 -11.82 -14.31
C ARG A 35 1.22 -11.05 -15.57
N SER A 36 1.48 -9.76 -15.42
CA SER A 36 1.94 -8.93 -16.54
C SER A 36 3.32 -9.37 -16.99
N ALA A 37 3.55 -9.48 -18.30
CA ALA A 37 4.87 -9.77 -18.85
C ALA A 37 5.90 -8.67 -18.50
N ARG A 38 5.43 -7.45 -18.20
CA ARG A 38 6.27 -6.32 -17.80
C ARG A 38 5.65 -5.61 -16.61
N GLN A 39 6.19 -5.88 -15.44
CA GLN A 39 5.89 -5.16 -14.19
C GLN A 39 6.78 -3.92 -14.09
N ARG A 40 6.18 -2.78 -13.74
CA ARG A 40 6.89 -1.51 -13.52
C ARG A 40 6.97 -1.23 -12.03
N LEU A 41 8.11 -0.71 -11.59
CA LEU A 41 8.29 -0.22 -10.23
C LEU A 41 8.33 1.32 -10.27
N LEU A 42 7.59 1.96 -9.37
CA LEU A 42 7.62 3.40 -9.12
C LEU A 42 8.05 3.61 -7.67
N PHE A 43 9.13 4.34 -7.48
CA PHE A 43 9.56 4.78 -6.16
C PHE A 43 9.03 6.19 -5.89
N ILE A 44 8.34 6.35 -4.77
CA ILE A 44 7.96 7.64 -4.22
C ILE A 44 9.03 8.03 -3.21
N LEU A 45 9.87 8.98 -3.61
CA LEU A 45 10.90 9.58 -2.76
C LEU A 45 10.54 11.06 -2.54
N GLY A 46 10.86 11.60 -1.36
CA GLY A 46 10.60 13.00 -1.04
C GLY A 46 11.11 13.33 0.35
N CYS A 47 10.91 14.56 0.81
CA CYS A 47 11.15 14.96 2.20
C CYS A 47 9.87 14.86 3.03
N GLN A 48 9.99 14.91 4.36
CA GLN A 48 8.81 14.86 5.24
C GLN A 48 7.86 16.01 4.92
N ARG A 49 6.55 15.74 4.94
CA ARG A 49 5.47 16.72 4.64
C ARG A 49 5.43 17.25 3.19
N SER A 50 6.08 16.59 2.24
CA SER A 50 5.99 16.93 0.79
C SER A 50 4.76 16.38 0.05
N GLY A 51 3.78 15.80 0.76
CA GLY A 51 2.57 15.24 0.15
C GLY A 51 2.73 13.82 -0.42
N THR A 52 3.83 13.12 -0.14
CA THR A 52 4.04 11.73 -0.59
C THR A 52 2.97 10.75 -0.10
N THR A 53 2.37 11.00 1.07
CA THR A 53 1.24 10.22 1.59
C THR A 53 -0.01 10.39 0.71
N LEU A 54 -0.35 11.61 0.31
CA LEU A 54 -1.49 11.86 -0.60
C LEU A 54 -1.29 11.14 -1.93
N MET A 55 -0.08 11.18 -2.50
CA MET A 55 0.23 10.48 -3.74
C MET A 55 0.07 8.95 -3.58
N THR A 56 0.54 8.41 -2.47
CA THR A 56 0.37 6.98 -2.12
C THR A 56 -1.11 6.59 -2.04
N GLU A 57 -1.95 7.42 -1.42
CA GLU A 57 -3.40 7.19 -1.31
C GLU A 57 -4.12 7.25 -2.66
N LEU A 58 -3.63 8.09 -3.58
CA LEU A 58 -4.17 8.21 -4.93
C LEU A 58 -3.91 6.93 -5.73
N PHE A 59 -2.70 6.38 -5.66
CA PHE A 59 -2.38 5.07 -6.25
C PHE A 59 -3.13 3.92 -5.60
N GLU A 60 -3.41 3.99 -4.28
CA GLU A 60 -4.15 2.94 -3.58
C GLU A 60 -5.57 2.73 -4.13
N ARG A 61 -6.16 3.75 -4.76
CA ARG A 61 -7.49 3.69 -5.36
C ARG A 61 -7.56 2.86 -6.64
N ASP A 62 -6.44 2.67 -7.35
CA ASP A 62 -6.38 1.81 -8.54
C ASP A 62 -6.11 0.36 -8.14
N PHE A 63 -6.98 -0.56 -8.56
CA PHE A 63 -6.85 -1.99 -8.25
C PHE A 63 -5.77 -2.69 -9.07
N ARG A 64 -5.32 -2.08 -10.17
CA ARG A 64 -4.18 -2.54 -10.97
C ARG A 64 -2.83 -2.15 -10.38
N VAL A 65 -2.82 -1.39 -9.28
CA VAL A 65 -1.61 -0.91 -8.61
C VAL A 65 -1.45 -1.59 -7.26
N LYS A 66 -0.26 -2.16 -7.01
CA LYS A 66 0.15 -2.59 -5.67
C LYS A 66 0.94 -1.47 -5.03
N VAL A 67 0.58 -1.10 -3.81
CA VAL A 67 1.27 -0.05 -3.06
C VAL A 67 1.93 -0.67 -1.84
N TYR A 68 3.22 -0.37 -1.68
CA TYR A 68 4.01 -0.61 -0.48
C TYR A 68 4.31 0.75 0.15
N GLY A 69 3.47 1.14 1.10
CA GLY A 69 3.66 2.35 1.88
C GLY A 69 4.86 2.27 2.82
N GLU A 70 5.01 3.29 3.64
CA GLU A 70 6.12 3.48 4.59
C GLU A 70 6.28 2.27 5.53
N TYR A 71 5.19 1.84 6.15
CA TYR A 71 5.15 0.63 6.96
C TYR A 71 4.55 -0.50 6.13
N SER A 72 5.41 -1.41 5.65
CA SER A 72 4.98 -2.53 4.84
C SER A 72 5.78 -3.79 5.11
N LYS A 73 5.34 -4.92 4.55
CA LYS A 73 6.10 -6.19 4.62
C LYS A 73 7.50 -6.10 4.02
N LEU A 74 7.80 -5.05 3.25
CA LEU A 74 9.14 -4.84 2.68
C LEU A 74 10.13 -4.28 3.69
N SER A 75 9.67 -3.75 4.84
CA SER A 75 10.51 -3.21 5.92
C SER A 75 10.24 -3.87 7.27
N SER A 76 9.60 -5.04 7.28
CA SER A 76 9.10 -5.71 8.49
C SER A 76 10.19 -6.17 9.47
N ARG A 77 11.46 -6.25 9.03
CA ARG A 77 12.59 -6.63 9.89
C ARG A 77 13.23 -5.45 10.62
N ASP A 78 12.93 -4.23 10.20
CA ASP A 78 13.40 -3.04 10.90
C ASP A 78 12.40 -2.67 11.99
N PRO A 79 12.82 -2.55 13.27
CA PRO A 79 11.92 -2.16 14.35
C PRO A 79 11.20 -0.83 14.10
N ASN A 80 11.83 0.07 13.34
CA ASN A 80 11.28 1.37 12.98
C ASN A 80 10.54 1.36 11.62
N GLY A 81 10.58 0.25 10.87
CA GLY A 81 9.99 0.13 9.54
C GLY A 81 10.63 1.03 8.47
N LEU A 82 11.79 1.60 8.74
CA LEU A 82 12.53 2.53 7.89
C LEU A 82 13.41 1.80 6.88
N ARG A 83 14.03 0.69 7.28
CA ARG A 83 14.95 -0.03 6.38
C ARG A 83 14.22 -1.16 5.66
N LEU A 84 14.45 -1.25 4.36
CA LEU A 84 14.02 -2.41 3.60
C LEU A 84 14.69 -3.68 4.14
N ASN A 85 13.95 -4.79 4.05
CA ASN A 85 14.47 -6.14 4.19
C ASN A 85 15.59 -6.36 3.15
N PRO A 86 16.42 -7.41 3.30
CA PRO A 86 17.45 -7.74 2.32
C PRO A 86 16.91 -7.75 0.88
N LEU A 87 17.66 -7.16 -0.04
CA LEU A 87 17.21 -6.98 -1.44
C LEU A 87 16.70 -8.27 -2.12
N PRO A 88 17.30 -9.46 -1.91
CA PRO A 88 16.76 -10.71 -2.45
C PRO A 88 15.33 -11.01 -1.99
N GLU A 89 15.01 -10.74 -0.72
CA GLU A 89 13.69 -10.96 -0.14
C GLU A 89 12.68 -9.93 -0.63
N VAL A 90 13.11 -8.68 -0.77
CA VAL A 90 12.31 -7.63 -1.40
C VAL A 90 11.97 -8.03 -2.84
N ALA A 91 12.96 -8.43 -3.63
CA ALA A 91 12.75 -8.87 -5.00
C ALA A 91 11.79 -10.07 -5.09
N GLN A 92 11.95 -11.08 -4.22
CA GLN A 92 11.04 -12.22 -4.15
C GLN A 92 9.61 -11.78 -3.81
N THR A 93 9.46 -10.87 -2.86
CA THR A 93 8.16 -10.33 -2.44
C THR A 93 7.47 -9.59 -3.58
N LEU A 94 8.21 -8.73 -4.29
CA LEU A 94 7.70 -7.98 -5.45
C LEU A 94 7.34 -8.89 -6.63
N ALA A 95 8.05 -10.01 -6.80
CA ALA A 95 7.80 -10.97 -7.87
C ALA A 95 6.54 -11.83 -7.64
N GLN A 96 5.95 -11.82 -6.44
CA GLN A 96 4.71 -12.54 -6.15
C GLN A 96 3.46 -11.74 -6.53
N ASP A 97 3.55 -10.41 -6.59
CA ASP A 97 2.44 -9.56 -6.97
C ASP A 97 2.15 -9.66 -8.48
N ARG A 98 0.87 -9.62 -8.83
CA ARG A 98 0.42 -9.66 -10.24
C ARG A 98 0.13 -8.27 -10.81
N ALA A 99 0.21 -7.23 -9.97
CA ALA A 99 -0.07 -5.87 -10.37
C ALA A 99 0.96 -5.39 -11.41
N PRO A 100 0.54 -4.86 -12.58
CA PRO A 100 1.45 -4.34 -13.59
C PRO A 100 2.28 -3.14 -13.11
N LEU A 101 1.82 -2.42 -12.09
CA LEU A 101 2.55 -1.33 -11.44
C LEU A 101 2.66 -1.61 -9.94
N ILE A 102 3.87 -1.55 -9.42
CA ILE A 102 4.15 -1.54 -8.00
C ILE A 102 4.70 -0.17 -7.61
N VAL A 103 4.08 0.44 -6.62
CA VAL A 103 4.50 1.71 -6.02
C VAL A 103 5.13 1.42 -4.68
N MET A 104 6.33 1.94 -4.44
CA MET A 104 7.05 1.78 -3.19
C MET A 104 7.36 3.14 -2.60
N LYS A 105 7.13 3.32 -1.30
CA LYS A 105 7.60 4.47 -0.52
C LYS A 105 8.58 3.96 0.54
N PRO A 106 9.84 3.64 0.16
CA PRO A 106 10.76 2.94 1.04
C PRO A 106 11.39 3.81 2.13
N LEU A 107 11.25 5.15 2.12
CA LEU A 107 11.70 6.02 3.21
C LEU A 107 11.32 7.50 3.05
N VAL A 108 11.03 8.13 4.19
CA VAL A 108 11.37 9.51 4.56
C VAL A 108 11.71 9.57 6.04
#